data_AF-A0A414NF73-F1
#
_entry.id   AF-A0A414NF73-F1
#
_cell.length_a   1.000
_cell.length_b   1.000
_cell.length_c   1.000
_cell.angle_alpha   90.00
_cell.angle_beta   90.00
_cell.angle_gamma   90.00
#
_symmetry.space_group_name_H-M   'P 1'
#
loop_
_entity.id
_entity.type
_entity.pdbx_description
1 polymer ?
#
loop_
_entity_poly.entity_id
_entity_poly.type
_entity_poly.pdbx_seq_one_letter_code
_entity_poly.pdbx_strand_id
1 'polypeptide(L)'
;MSKENYKLLKRRRIYDILDGDEHFVSKIDGRELSMPYLSGPRIVQILNTFGDPVEYGSLSRWMYVEELLDYCIEKDRASDALSYLFSLEQFVDALRGLSPDEIAIQHEEIVNGAVELINGELYFGGHELRVCGGIYVVVDRGSALKVATPSISAIDRNYVRDIADRAQADIDKGEFDSATTKARTLLEEVFIYVIEQKGEKSSETGDIGKLYKHVKSLYGMHGDASMDRRVNMLLSGLEKIVSAVSEMRNKNGDAHGLGSSRLNIADYHARLAVNAATNMADFILSVADHANR
;
A
#
# COMPACT_ATOMS: atom_id res chain seq x y z
N MET A 1 4.92 13.20 5.68
CA MET A 1 4.55 13.59 4.29
C MET A 1 3.81 14.92 4.35
N SER A 2 3.77 15.71 3.28
CA SER A 2 3.16 17.05 3.37
C SER A 2 1.63 16.95 3.31
N LYS A 3 0.96 17.38 4.37
CA LYS A 3 -0.50 17.67 4.43
C LYS A 3 -0.99 18.45 3.19
N GLU A 4 -0.11 19.26 2.61
CA GLU A 4 -0.38 20.03 1.39
C GLU A 4 -0.65 19.17 0.16
N ASN A 5 -0.04 18.00 0.02
CA ASN A 5 -0.20 17.19 -1.18
C ASN A 5 -1.64 16.67 -1.33
N TYR A 6 -2.32 16.36 -0.22
CA TYR A 6 -3.72 15.94 -0.27
C TYR A 6 -4.66 17.05 -0.74
N LYS A 7 -4.29 18.33 -0.62
CA LYS A 7 -5.09 19.43 -1.19
C LYS A 7 -5.20 19.34 -2.71
N LEU A 8 -4.32 18.60 -3.38
CA LEU A 8 -4.40 18.36 -4.83
C LEU A 8 -5.61 17.50 -5.21
N LEU A 9 -6.18 16.75 -4.25
CA LEU A 9 -7.41 15.97 -4.43
C LEU A 9 -8.67 16.87 -4.45
N LYS A 10 -8.54 18.14 -4.10
CA LYS A 10 -9.66 19.10 -4.07
C LYS A 10 -10.07 19.56 -5.47
N ARG A 11 -10.64 18.65 -6.26
CA ARG A 11 -11.08 18.90 -7.63
C ARG A 11 -12.43 18.25 -7.87
N ARG A 12 -13.32 18.98 -8.55
CA ARG A 12 -14.68 18.52 -8.87
C ARG A 12 -14.71 17.11 -9.44
N ARG A 13 -13.83 16.82 -10.41
CA ARG A 13 -13.76 15.52 -11.08
C ARG A 13 -13.26 14.39 -10.18
N ILE A 14 -12.37 14.69 -9.22
CA ILE A 14 -11.97 13.72 -8.20
C ILE A 14 -13.14 13.42 -7.26
N TYR A 15 -13.97 14.42 -6.95
CA TYR A 15 -15.18 14.20 -6.14
C TYR A 15 -16.17 13.29 -6.87
N ASP A 16 -16.38 13.51 -8.17
CA ASP A 16 -17.24 12.67 -9.00
C ASP A 16 -16.72 11.22 -9.11
N ILE A 17 -15.40 11.01 -9.10
CA ILE A 17 -14.83 9.65 -9.02
C ILE A 17 -15.14 9.01 -7.67
N LEU A 18 -14.95 9.74 -6.57
CA LEU A 18 -15.09 9.20 -5.21
C LEU A 18 -16.55 8.94 -4.81
N ASP A 19 -17.52 9.71 -5.34
CA ASP A 19 -18.95 9.50 -5.04
C ASP A 19 -19.69 8.60 -6.04
N GLY A 20 -18.96 8.05 -7.03
CA GLY A 20 -19.48 7.09 -8.00
C GLY A 20 -20.19 7.71 -9.21
N ASP A 21 -20.09 9.03 -9.42
CA ASP A 21 -20.64 9.70 -10.61
C ASP A 21 -19.78 9.51 -11.87
N GLU A 22 -18.45 9.43 -11.73
CA GLU A 22 -17.54 9.20 -12.86
C GLU A 22 -17.44 7.69 -13.15
N HIS A 23 -17.64 7.34 -14.41
CA HIS A 23 -17.60 5.97 -14.91
C HIS A 23 -16.37 5.74 -15.81
N PHE A 24 -15.90 4.51 -15.87
CA PHE A 24 -14.81 4.10 -16.75
C PHE A 24 -15.06 2.69 -17.31
N VAL A 25 -14.32 2.35 -18.36
CA VAL A 25 -14.43 1.06 -19.03
C VAL A 25 -13.46 0.06 -18.39
N SER A 26 -13.97 -1.10 -17.98
CA SER A 26 -13.18 -2.25 -17.56
C SER A 26 -12.16 -2.61 -18.63
N LYS A 27 -10.90 -2.81 -18.22
CA LYS A 27 -9.85 -3.32 -19.11
C LYS A 27 -9.91 -4.84 -19.26
N ILE A 28 -10.68 -5.52 -18.41
CA ILE A 28 -10.81 -6.98 -18.38
C ILE A 28 -11.90 -7.44 -19.35
N ASP A 29 -13.11 -6.88 -19.23
CA ASP A 29 -14.29 -7.35 -19.95
C ASP A 29 -15.03 -6.25 -20.75
N GLY A 30 -14.58 -5.00 -20.65
CA GLY A 30 -15.14 -3.88 -21.41
C GLY A 30 -16.46 -3.33 -20.87
N ARG A 31 -16.96 -3.80 -19.73
CA ARG A 31 -18.16 -3.21 -19.10
C ARG A 31 -17.84 -1.88 -18.46
N GLU A 32 -18.87 -1.06 -18.29
CA GLU A 32 -18.76 0.18 -17.55
C GLU A 32 -18.73 -0.09 -16.04
N LEU A 33 -17.80 0.55 -15.34
CA LEU A 33 -17.54 0.43 -13.91
C LEU A 33 -17.45 1.83 -13.28
N SER A 34 -17.72 1.91 -11.99
CA SER A 34 -17.57 3.11 -11.17
C SER A 34 -17.42 2.74 -9.70
N MET A 35 -16.97 3.69 -8.88
CA MET A 35 -17.08 3.56 -7.42
C MET A 35 -18.56 3.38 -7.02
N PRO A 36 -18.86 2.71 -5.90
CA PRO A 36 -20.22 2.62 -5.39
C PRO A 36 -20.84 4.00 -5.22
N TYR A 37 -22.05 4.18 -5.76
CA TYR A 37 -22.75 5.46 -5.68
C TYR A 37 -22.98 5.89 -4.22
N LEU A 38 -22.46 7.06 -3.86
CA LEU A 38 -22.66 7.65 -2.54
C LEU A 38 -23.76 8.70 -2.60
N SER A 39 -24.91 8.39 -1.98
CA SER A 39 -25.96 9.39 -1.78
C SER A 39 -25.50 10.49 -0.81
N GLY A 40 -26.09 11.69 -0.91
CA GLY A 40 -25.80 12.79 0.01
C GLY A 40 -25.90 12.41 1.50
N PRO A 41 -26.99 11.72 1.94
CA PRO A 41 -27.08 11.20 3.30
C PRO A 41 -25.98 10.22 3.67
N ARG A 42 -25.51 9.38 2.72
CA ARG A 42 -24.41 8.44 2.95
C ARG A 42 -23.09 9.19 3.16
N ILE A 43 -22.80 10.21 2.35
CA ILE A 43 -21.58 11.02 2.52
C ILE A 43 -21.59 11.72 3.89
N VAL A 44 -22.74 12.25 4.31
CA VAL A 44 -22.90 12.84 5.65
C VAL A 44 -22.69 11.82 6.78
N GLN A 45 -23.15 10.57 6.62
CA GLN A 45 -22.82 9.52 7.59
C GLN A 45 -21.32 9.23 7.67
N ILE A 46 -20.61 9.28 6.54
CA ILE A 46 -19.16 9.11 6.49
C ILE A 46 -18.48 10.28 7.21
N LEU A 47 -18.82 11.53 6.90
CA LEU A 47 -18.37 12.73 7.63
C LEU A 47 -18.51 12.58 9.15
N ASN A 48 -19.70 12.19 9.59
CA ASN A 48 -20.00 11.95 11.01
C ASN A 48 -19.12 10.83 11.61
N THR A 49 -18.84 9.77 10.84
CA THR A 49 -17.94 8.68 11.24
C THR A 49 -16.50 9.17 11.42
N PHE A 50 -16.07 10.12 10.60
CA PHE A 50 -14.75 10.74 10.71
C PHE A 50 -14.66 11.79 11.83
N GLY A 51 -15.78 12.14 12.45
CA GLY A 51 -15.86 13.04 13.59
C GLY A 51 -16.30 14.47 13.24
N ASP A 52 -16.85 14.69 12.04
CA ASP A 52 -17.43 15.98 11.65
C ASP A 52 -18.96 15.93 11.78
N PRO A 53 -19.55 16.58 12.81
CA PRO A 53 -20.99 16.53 13.06
C PRO A 53 -21.77 17.38 12.05
N VAL A 54 -22.05 16.79 10.88
CA VAL A 54 -22.78 17.43 9.78
C VAL A 54 -24.19 16.84 9.68
N GLU A 55 -25.18 17.70 9.48
CA GLU A 55 -26.56 17.30 9.16
C GLU A 55 -26.79 17.38 7.65
N TYR A 56 -27.57 16.42 7.13
CA TYR A 56 -27.93 16.44 5.72
C TYR A 56 -28.88 17.60 5.41
N GLY A 57 -28.56 18.36 4.37
CA GLY A 57 -29.25 19.56 3.94
C GLY A 57 -29.40 19.62 2.42
N SER A 58 -29.43 20.83 1.86
CA SER A 58 -29.70 21.06 0.44
C SER A 58 -28.44 21.18 -0.43
N LEU A 59 -27.26 20.83 0.09
CA LEU A 59 -26.02 20.93 -0.70
C LEU A 59 -25.97 19.86 -1.78
N SER A 60 -25.25 20.16 -2.86
CA SER A 60 -24.93 19.15 -3.87
C SER A 60 -23.99 18.09 -3.28
N ARG A 61 -24.12 16.83 -3.71
CA ARG A 61 -23.32 15.70 -3.17
C ARG A 61 -21.82 15.98 -3.15
N TRP A 62 -21.30 16.54 -4.23
CA TRP A 62 -19.89 16.88 -4.34
C TRP A 62 -19.40 17.87 -3.30
N MET A 63 -20.28 18.75 -2.80
CA MET A 63 -19.92 19.68 -1.73
C MET A 63 -19.72 18.91 -0.42
N TYR A 64 -20.50 17.87 -0.16
CA TYR A 64 -20.27 16.99 0.97
C TYR A 64 -18.99 16.16 0.83
N VAL A 65 -18.61 15.76 -0.39
CA VAL A 65 -17.30 15.10 -0.64
C VAL A 65 -16.15 16.08 -0.41
N GLU A 66 -16.31 17.32 -0.86
CA GLU A 66 -15.34 18.39 -0.61
C GLU A 66 -15.17 18.65 0.88
N GLU A 67 -16.27 18.78 1.63
CA GLU A 67 -16.27 18.91 3.09
C GLU A 67 -15.56 17.73 3.77
N LEU A 68 -15.84 16.49 3.33
CA LEU A 68 -15.17 15.29 3.84
C LEU A 68 -13.66 15.37 3.67
N LEU A 69 -13.20 15.71 2.46
CA LEU A 69 -11.77 15.84 2.18
C LEU A 69 -11.17 17.02 2.95
N ASP A 70 -11.84 18.15 3.04
CA ASP A 70 -11.37 19.31 3.81
C ASP A 70 -11.17 18.99 5.28
N TYR A 71 -12.19 18.39 5.91
CA TYR A 71 -12.11 17.96 7.29
C TYR A 71 -10.98 16.94 7.50
N CYS A 72 -10.93 15.90 6.67
CA CYS A 72 -9.93 14.84 6.81
C CYS A 72 -8.52 15.34 6.53
N ILE A 73 -8.33 16.26 5.58
CA ILE A 73 -7.04 16.93 5.37
C ILE A 73 -6.68 17.74 6.60
N GLU A 74 -7.60 18.55 7.15
CA GLU A 74 -7.34 19.36 8.34
C GLU A 74 -6.91 18.51 9.54
N LYS A 75 -7.55 17.35 9.73
CA LYS A 75 -7.29 16.42 10.84
C LYS A 75 -6.17 15.41 10.59
N ASP A 76 -5.46 15.49 9.46
CA ASP A 76 -4.40 14.54 9.05
C ASP A 76 -4.91 13.09 8.88
N ARG A 77 -6.16 12.95 8.43
CA ARG A 77 -6.89 11.70 8.19
C ARG A 77 -7.31 11.51 6.73
N ALA A 78 -6.75 12.27 5.80
CA ALA A 78 -7.09 12.17 4.37
C ALA A 78 -6.82 10.76 3.81
N SER A 79 -5.73 10.13 4.25
CA SER A 79 -5.41 8.76 3.87
C SER A 79 -6.41 7.75 4.45
N ASP A 80 -6.81 7.92 5.70
CA ASP A 80 -7.85 7.10 6.33
C ASP A 80 -9.17 7.19 5.57
N ALA A 81 -9.56 8.39 5.13
CA ALA A 81 -10.78 8.61 4.35
C ALA A 81 -10.76 7.88 3.01
N LEU A 82 -9.65 7.97 2.27
CA LEU A 82 -9.47 7.22 1.02
C LEU A 82 -9.48 5.72 1.28
N SER A 83 -8.76 5.26 2.31
CA SER A 83 -8.71 3.83 2.68
C SER A 83 -10.10 3.30 3.04
N TYR A 84 -10.91 4.10 3.74
CA TYR A 84 -12.31 3.79 4.05
C TYR A 84 -13.17 3.72 2.78
N LEU A 85 -13.07 4.72 1.90
CA LEU A 85 -13.86 4.76 0.66
C LEU A 85 -13.55 3.58 -0.28
N PHE A 86 -12.28 3.19 -0.34
CA PHE A 86 -11.81 2.06 -1.15
C PHE A 86 -11.92 0.70 -0.45
N SER A 87 -12.41 0.64 0.80
CA SER A 87 -12.52 -0.62 1.54
C SER A 87 -13.64 -1.50 0.99
N LEU A 88 -13.47 -2.82 1.04
CA LEU A 88 -14.42 -3.79 0.49
C LEU A 88 -15.84 -3.63 1.07
N GLU A 89 -15.95 -3.19 2.33
CA GLU A 89 -17.21 -2.95 3.02
C GLU A 89 -18.08 -1.87 2.35
N GLN A 90 -17.47 -0.90 1.64
CA GLN A 90 -18.24 0.11 0.90
C GLN A 90 -18.90 -0.45 -0.36
N PHE A 91 -18.48 -1.63 -0.81
CA PHE A 91 -18.90 -2.25 -2.06
C PHE A 91 -19.95 -3.35 -1.86
N VAL A 92 -20.39 -3.60 -0.63
CA VAL A 92 -21.31 -4.71 -0.29
C VAL A 92 -22.57 -4.72 -1.14
N ASP A 93 -23.17 -3.56 -1.40
CA ASP A 93 -24.37 -3.47 -2.24
C ASP A 93 -24.03 -3.62 -3.73
N ALA A 94 -22.93 -3.03 -4.19
CA ALA A 94 -22.49 -3.05 -5.59
C ALA A 94 -22.03 -4.43 -6.06
N LEU A 95 -21.48 -5.25 -5.16
CA LEU A 95 -20.92 -6.57 -5.44
C LEU A 95 -21.82 -7.72 -4.96
N ARG A 96 -23.03 -7.41 -4.49
CA ARG A 96 -23.96 -8.40 -3.96
C ARG A 96 -24.32 -9.44 -5.03
N GLY A 97 -24.22 -10.72 -4.66
CA GLY A 97 -24.62 -11.84 -5.51
C GLY A 97 -23.49 -12.43 -6.37
N LEU A 98 -22.30 -11.83 -6.34
CA LEU A 98 -21.08 -12.39 -6.93
C LEU A 98 -20.49 -13.47 -6.02
N SER A 99 -19.72 -14.40 -6.60
CA SER A 99 -18.91 -15.34 -5.84
C SER A 99 -17.73 -14.64 -5.15
N PRO A 100 -17.13 -15.23 -4.09
CA PRO A 100 -16.01 -14.60 -3.38
C PRO A 100 -14.83 -14.19 -4.28
N ASP A 101 -14.49 -15.00 -5.28
CA ASP A 101 -13.40 -14.70 -6.21
C ASP A 101 -13.75 -13.54 -7.14
N GLU A 102 -15.00 -13.49 -7.63
CA GLU A 102 -15.50 -12.38 -8.45
C GLU A 102 -15.59 -11.07 -7.66
N ILE A 103 -15.95 -11.14 -6.37
CA ILE A 103 -15.97 -9.98 -5.47
C ILE A 103 -14.56 -9.38 -5.37
N ALA A 104 -13.54 -10.21 -5.12
CA ALA A 104 -12.17 -9.74 -4.99
C ALA A 104 -11.65 -9.11 -6.30
N ILE A 105 -11.86 -9.79 -7.43
CA ILE A 105 -11.43 -9.31 -8.76
C ILE A 105 -12.12 -7.98 -9.10
N GLN A 106 -13.44 -7.90 -8.92
CA GLN A 106 -14.20 -6.71 -9.31
C GLN A 106 -13.94 -5.53 -8.37
N HIS A 107 -13.74 -5.78 -7.07
CA HIS A 107 -13.33 -4.74 -6.13
C HIS A 107 -11.96 -4.15 -6.51
N GLU A 108 -10.97 -5.00 -6.75
CA GLU A 108 -9.63 -4.57 -7.16
C GLU A 108 -9.68 -3.79 -8.48
N GLU A 109 -10.44 -4.27 -9.46
CA GLU A 109 -10.60 -3.60 -10.74
C GLU A 109 -11.22 -2.20 -10.58
N ILE A 110 -12.27 -2.08 -9.78
CA ILE A 110 -12.94 -0.78 -9.56
C ILE A 110 -11.99 0.20 -8.87
N VAL A 111 -11.32 -0.24 -7.80
CA VAL A 111 -10.39 0.61 -7.04
C VAL A 111 -9.22 1.05 -7.92
N ASN A 112 -8.62 0.13 -8.68
CA ASN A 112 -7.52 0.46 -9.58
C ASN A 112 -7.96 1.45 -10.67
N GLY A 113 -9.15 1.28 -11.25
CA GLY A 113 -9.69 2.23 -12.23
C GLY A 113 -9.94 3.62 -11.64
N ALA A 114 -10.50 3.71 -10.43
CA ALA A 114 -10.67 4.97 -9.73
C ALA A 114 -9.33 5.67 -9.44
N VAL A 115 -8.32 4.92 -8.98
CA VAL A 115 -6.96 5.44 -8.74
C VAL A 115 -6.32 5.92 -10.05
N GLU A 116 -6.48 5.20 -11.15
CA GLU A 116 -5.99 5.63 -12.46
C GLU A 116 -6.64 6.94 -12.94
N LEU A 117 -7.95 7.09 -12.76
CA LEU A 117 -8.65 8.35 -13.09
C LEU A 117 -8.15 9.52 -12.24
N ILE A 118 -8.00 9.32 -10.91
CA ILE A 118 -7.43 10.32 -10.00
C ILE A 118 -6.01 10.67 -10.44
N ASN A 119 -5.20 9.68 -10.82
CA ASN A 119 -3.84 9.90 -11.32
C ASN A 119 -3.81 10.65 -12.65
N GLY A 120 -4.81 10.48 -13.52
CA GLY A 120 -5.00 11.30 -14.70
C GLY A 120 -5.15 12.79 -14.36
N GLU A 121 -5.92 13.10 -13.31
CA GLU A 121 -6.08 14.49 -12.82
C GLU A 121 -4.81 15.04 -12.17
N LEU A 122 -4.08 14.22 -11.41
CA LEU A 122 -2.84 14.62 -10.73
C LEU A 122 -1.63 14.73 -11.69
N TYR A 123 -1.68 14.06 -12.84
CA TYR A 123 -0.57 13.90 -13.78
C TYR A 123 0.06 15.23 -14.20
N PHE A 124 -0.77 16.21 -14.58
CA PHE A 124 -0.28 17.51 -15.06
C PHE A 124 0.31 18.38 -13.94
N GLY A 125 -0.03 18.08 -12.69
CA GLY A 125 0.61 18.68 -11.53
C GLY A 125 1.94 18.03 -11.15
N GLY A 126 2.35 16.95 -11.82
CA GLY A 126 3.57 16.21 -11.47
C GLY A 126 3.42 15.36 -10.21
N HIS A 127 2.20 14.97 -9.85
CA HIS A 127 1.91 14.16 -8.66
C HIS A 127 1.18 12.87 -9.04
N GLU A 128 1.10 11.96 -8.09
CA GLU A 128 0.32 10.72 -8.18
C GLU A 128 -0.16 10.27 -6.79
N LEU A 129 -1.33 9.63 -6.77
CA LEU A 129 -1.86 8.83 -5.69
C LEU A 129 -1.28 7.42 -5.80
N ARG A 130 -0.52 7.00 -4.78
CA ARG A 130 0.03 5.64 -4.65
C ARG A 130 -0.65 4.91 -3.50
N VAL A 131 -0.76 3.60 -3.66
CA VAL A 131 -1.24 2.68 -2.61
C VAL A 131 -0.04 1.93 -2.02
N CYS A 132 0.16 2.06 -0.71
CA CYS A 132 1.24 1.44 0.07
C CYS A 132 0.59 0.86 1.33
N GLY A 133 0.67 -0.43 1.66
CA GLY A 133 0.00 -0.88 2.90
C GLY A 133 -1.54 -0.88 2.91
N GLY A 134 -2.21 -0.67 1.77
CA GLY A 134 -3.64 -0.29 1.76
C GLY A 134 -3.90 1.18 2.13
N ILE A 135 -2.82 1.95 2.34
CA ILE A 135 -2.82 3.38 2.65
C ILE A 135 -2.61 4.16 1.35
N TYR A 136 -3.41 5.20 1.17
CA TYR A 136 -3.44 6.00 -0.05
C TYR A 136 -2.73 7.32 0.15
N VAL A 137 -1.69 7.58 -0.63
CA VAL A 137 -0.76 8.69 -0.41
C VAL A 137 -0.52 9.49 -1.68
N VAL A 138 -0.64 10.82 -1.59
CA VAL A 138 -0.30 11.73 -2.71
C VAL A 138 1.18 12.14 -2.64
N VAL A 139 1.94 11.82 -3.67
CA VAL A 139 3.40 12.04 -3.74
C VAL A 139 3.79 12.67 -5.09
N ASP A 140 4.99 13.24 -5.16
CA ASP A 140 5.59 13.70 -6.41
C ASP A 140 5.81 12.51 -7.34
N ARG A 141 5.48 12.67 -8.62
CA ARG A 141 5.58 11.60 -9.62
C ARG A 141 7.04 11.18 -9.79
N GLY A 142 7.30 9.88 -9.75
CA GLY A 142 8.65 9.32 -9.87
C GLY A 142 9.57 9.60 -8.68
N SER A 143 9.08 10.24 -7.61
CA SER A 143 9.85 10.34 -6.38
C SER A 143 10.06 8.95 -5.78
N ALA A 144 11.31 8.64 -5.42
CA ALA A 144 11.59 7.54 -4.52
C ALA A 144 10.82 7.83 -3.23
N LEU A 145 9.93 6.91 -2.83
CA LEU A 145 9.11 7.03 -1.63
C LEU A 145 10.01 7.27 -0.41
N LYS A 146 10.19 8.54 -0.04
CA LYS A 146 10.60 8.92 1.31
C LYS A 146 9.32 8.98 2.12
N VAL A 147 8.78 7.80 2.42
CA VAL A 147 7.68 7.68 3.37
C VAL A 147 8.21 8.16 4.71
N ALA A 148 8.02 9.44 4.99
CA ALA A 148 7.91 9.89 6.38
C ALA A 148 6.53 9.38 6.82
N THR A 149 6.51 8.13 7.25
CA THR A 149 5.36 7.30 7.56
C THR A 149 4.44 8.01 8.57
N PRO A 150 3.23 8.45 8.18
CA PRO A 150 2.14 8.50 9.13
C PRO A 150 1.83 7.03 9.44
N SER A 151 1.90 6.69 10.72
CA SER A 151 1.58 5.39 11.33
C SER A 151 0.81 4.46 10.40
N ILE A 152 1.47 3.41 9.93
CA ILE A 152 0.85 2.37 9.10
C ILE A 152 -0.25 1.71 9.94
N SER A 153 -1.52 2.00 9.66
CA SER A 153 -2.61 1.69 10.61
C SER A 153 -3.05 0.22 10.63
N ALA A 154 -2.69 -0.61 9.64
CA ALA A 154 -2.81 -2.07 9.73
C ALA A 154 -2.08 -2.80 8.58
N ILE A 155 -0.84 -3.26 8.79
CA ILE A 155 -0.29 -4.34 7.96
C ILE A 155 -0.70 -5.67 8.59
N ASP A 156 -1.55 -6.42 7.88
CA ASP A 156 -2.00 -7.75 8.25
C ASP A 156 -1.53 -8.81 7.23
N ARG A 157 -1.91 -10.07 7.46
CA ARG A 157 -1.56 -11.16 6.53
C ARG A 157 -2.22 -11.01 5.15
N ASN A 158 -3.37 -10.34 5.04
CA ASN A 158 -4.03 -10.11 3.76
C ASN A 158 -3.22 -9.12 2.92
N TYR A 159 -2.67 -8.09 3.56
CA TYR A 159 -1.76 -7.16 2.92
C TYR A 159 -0.51 -7.84 2.35
N VAL A 160 0.13 -8.71 3.15
CA VAL A 160 1.30 -9.49 2.70
C VAL A 160 0.94 -10.34 1.48
N ARG A 161 -0.24 -10.95 1.47
CA ARG A 161 -0.73 -11.77 0.35
C ARG A 161 -0.98 -10.93 -0.90
N ASP A 162 -1.65 -9.79 -0.77
CA ASP A 162 -1.92 -8.88 -1.91
C ASP A 162 -0.62 -8.44 -2.61
N ILE A 163 0.39 -8.00 -1.85
CA ILE A 163 1.68 -7.61 -2.44
C ILE A 163 2.35 -8.80 -3.12
N ALA A 164 2.27 -9.99 -2.52
CA ALA A 164 2.83 -11.21 -3.09
C ALA A 164 2.14 -11.58 -4.41
N ASP A 165 0.80 -11.52 -4.47
CA ASP A 165 0.01 -11.85 -5.66
C ASP A 165 0.31 -10.87 -6.80
N ARG A 166 0.40 -9.57 -6.51
CA ARG A 166 0.79 -8.54 -7.50
C ARG A 166 2.23 -8.72 -7.99
N ALA A 167 3.17 -9.01 -7.10
CA ALA A 167 4.56 -9.32 -7.47
C ALA A 167 4.64 -10.62 -8.29
N GLN A 168 3.75 -11.57 -8.03
CA GLN A 168 3.70 -12.81 -8.77
C GLN A 168 3.16 -12.62 -10.19
N ALA A 169 2.13 -11.78 -10.34
CA ALA A 169 1.59 -11.39 -11.64
C ALA A 169 2.62 -10.65 -12.51
N ASP A 170 3.47 -9.80 -11.91
CA ASP A 170 4.58 -9.16 -12.62
C ASP A 170 5.56 -10.20 -13.20
N ILE A 171 5.90 -11.24 -12.43
CA ILE A 171 6.80 -12.31 -12.91
C ILE A 171 6.17 -13.02 -14.11
N ASP A 172 4.87 -13.31 -14.04
CA ASP A 172 4.16 -13.98 -15.12
C ASP A 172 4.09 -13.12 -16.40
N LYS A 173 4.17 -11.79 -16.26
CA LYS A 173 4.30 -10.82 -17.35
C LYS A 173 5.74 -10.57 -17.82
N GLY A 174 6.75 -11.15 -17.16
CA GLY A 174 8.17 -10.92 -17.45
C GLY A 174 8.74 -9.63 -16.84
N GLU A 175 8.01 -8.98 -15.94
CA GLU A 175 8.36 -7.71 -15.29
C GLU A 175 9.18 -7.95 -14.00
N PHE A 176 10.32 -8.66 -14.11
CA PHE A 176 11.09 -9.14 -12.94
C PHE A 176 11.64 -8.01 -12.05
N ASP A 177 11.97 -6.85 -12.63
CA ASP A 177 12.41 -5.67 -11.88
C ASP A 177 11.29 -5.12 -11.00
N SER A 178 10.05 -5.14 -11.51
CA SER A 178 8.86 -4.73 -10.78
C SER A 178 8.58 -5.70 -9.62
N ALA A 179 8.62 -7.00 -9.89
CA ALA A 179 8.43 -8.05 -8.90
C ALA A 179 9.45 -7.97 -7.74
N THR A 180 10.73 -7.83 -8.07
CA THR A 180 11.81 -7.71 -7.06
C THR A 180 11.74 -6.41 -6.28
N THR A 181 11.30 -5.32 -6.91
CA THR A 181 11.00 -4.06 -6.22
C THR A 181 9.84 -4.23 -5.23
N LYS A 182 8.75 -4.89 -5.62
CA LYS A 182 7.62 -5.17 -4.72
C LYS A 182 8.04 -6.04 -3.52
N ALA A 183 8.85 -7.08 -3.75
CA ALA A 183 9.40 -7.93 -2.69
C ALA A 183 10.22 -7.12 -1.67
N ARG A 184 11.04 -6.18 -2.16
CA ARG A 184 11.82 -5.26 -1.34
C ARG A 184 10.92 -4.35 -0.51
N THR A 185 9.96 -3.70 -1.16
CA THR A 185 9.01 -2.77 -0.53
C THR A 185 8.20 -3.46 0.57
N LEU A 186 7.74 -4.70 0.34
CA LEU A 186 7.03 -5.51 1.34
C LEU A 186 7.83 -5.66 2.65
N LEU A 187 9.12 -6.02 2.55
CA LEU A 187 9.96 -6.17 3.73
C LEU A 187 10.16 -4.85 4.46
N GLU A 188 10.39 -3.78 3.72
CA GLU A 188 10.58 -2.44 4.28
C GLU A 188 9.33 -1.98 5.06
N GLU A 189 8.16 -2.08 4.45
CA GLU A 189 6.89 -1.66 5.06
C GLU A 189 6.55 -2.49 6.30
N VAL A 190 6.72 -3.81 6.23
CA VAL A 190 6.50 -4.70 7.39
C VAL A 190 7.47 -4.38 8.52
N PHE A 191 8.74 -4.13 8.24
CA PHE A 191 9.72 -3.78 9.28
C PHE A 191 9.40 -2.43 9.94
N ILE A 192 9.06 -1.42 9.14
CA ILE A 192 8.65 -0.11 9.66
C ILE A 192 7.41 -0.26 10.55
N TYR A 193 6.40 -0.99 10.07
CA TYR A 193 5.16 -1.22 10.81
C TYR A 193 5.40 -1.86 12.19
N VAL A 194 6.19 -2.94 12.26
CA VAL A 194 6.43 -3.59 13.56
C VAL A 194 7.34 -2.76 14.47
N ILE A 195 8.21 -1.89 13.93
CA ILE A 195 8.96 -0.91 14.73
C ILE A 195 7.99 0.11 15.35
N GLU A 196 7.06 0.63 14.55
CA GLU A 196 6.03 1.58 14.99
C GLU A 196 5.10 0.98 16.04
N GLN A 197 4.75 -0.31 15.93
CA GLN A 197 3.98 -1.02 16.96
C GLN A 197 4.66 -1.04 18.34
N LYS A 198 6.00 -0.96 18.40
CA LYS A 198 6.75 -0.85 19.66
C LYS A 198 6.93 0.60 20.14
N GLY A 199 6.29 1.56 19.47
CA GLY A 199 6.35 2.97 19.81
C GLY A 199 7.66 3.65 19.39
N GLU A 200 8.50 2.99 18.60
CA GLU A 200 9.72 3.56 18.05
C GLU A 200 9.49 4.09 16.64
N LYS A 201 10.31 5.07 16.22
CA LYS A 201 10.28 5.60 14.86
C LYS A 201 11.44 5.04 14.09
N SER A 202 11.19 4.52 12.88
CA SER A 202 12.26 4.17 11.96
C SER A 202 12.94 5.45 11.44
N SER A 203 14.18 5.72 11.86
CA SER A 203 14.95 6.87 11.37
C SER A 203 15.63 6.62 10.02
N GLU A 204 15.59 5.39 9.51
CA GLU A 204 16.41 4.89 8.41
C GLU A 204 15.53 4.30 7.29
N THR A 205 14.83 5.16 6.57
CA THR A 205 14.07 4.75 5.36
C THR A 205 15.04 4.37 4.23
N GLY A 206 14.79 3.24 3.57
CA GLY A 206 15.58 2.75 2.43
C GLY A 206 16.71 1.76 2.75
N ASP A 207 17.11 1.56 4.01
CA ASP A 207 18.10 0.54 4.41
C ASP A 207 17.42 -0.61 5.18
N ILE A 208 16.96 -1.60 4.42
CA ILE A 208 16.26 -2.78 4.95
C ILE A 208 17.14 -3.58 5.92
N GLY A 209 18.46 -3.59 5.71
CA GLY A 209 19.38 -4.28 6.60
C GLY A 209 19.41 -3.64 7.99
N LYS A 210 19.41 -2.31 8.06
CA LYS A 210 19.28 -1.58 9.34
C LYS A 210 17.90 -1.75 9.96
N LEU A 211 16.83 -1.65 9.17
CA LEU A 211 15.46 -1.88 9.65
C LEU A 211 15.34 -3.27 10.29
N TYR A 212 15.83 -4.31 9.62
CA TYR A 212 15.76 -5.67 10.17
C TYR A 212 16.57 -5.82 11.47
N LYS A 213 17.77 -5.22 11.55
CA LYS A 213 18.55 -5.23 12.80
C LYS A 213 17.79 -4.55 13.95
N HIS A 214 17.07 -3.47 13.65
CA HIS A 214 16.25 -2.75 14.62
C HIS A 214 15.07 -3.61 15.09
N VAL A 215 14.34 -4.23 14.16
CA VAL A 215 13.28 -5.22 14.47
C VAL A 215 13.82 -6.32 15.38
N LYS A 216 14.97 -6.92 15.05
CA LYS A 216 15.57 -7.97 15.88
C LYS A 216 15.83 -7.50 17.30
N SER A 217 16.31 -6.27 17.47
CA SER A 217 16.57 -5.68 18.78
C SER A 217 15.28 -5.48 19.57
N LEU A 218 14.23 -4.93 18.93
CA LEU A 218 12.97 -4.63 19.59
C LEU A 218 12.19 -5.87 20.02
N TYR A 219 12.25 -6.91 19.20
CA TYR A 219 11.51 -8.15 19.41
C TYR A 219 12.35 -9.25 20.07
N GLY A 220 13.55 -8.93 20.55
CA GLY A 220 14.41 -9.90 21.23
C GLY A 220 14.81 -11.09 20.36
N MET A 221 14.87 -10.91 19.04
CA MET A 221 15.24 -11.96 18.06
C MET A 221 16.76 -12.14 17.98
N HIS A 222 17.47 -11.91 19.09
CA HIS A 222 18.89 -12.13 19.17
C HIS A 222 19.17 -13.62 19.29
N GLY A 223 20.25 -14.07 18.66
CA GLY A 223 20.73 -15.42 18.87
C GLY A 223 21.37 -15.53 20.24
N ASP A 224 20.54 -15.71 21.27
CA ASP A 224 21.03 -16.02 22.61
C ASP A 224 21.71 -17.40 22.57
N ALA A 225 22.80 -17.55 23.32
CA ALA A 225 23.48 -18.82 23.53
C ALA A 225 22.56 -19.85 24.24
N SER A 226 21.50 -19.38 24.89
CA SER A 226 20.44 -20.22 25.48
C SER A 226 19.43 -20.75 24.45
N MET A 227 19.36 -20.17 23.25
CA MET A 227 18.40 -20.60 22.21
C MET A 227 18.89 -21.84 21.45
N ASP A 228 17.93 -22.65 20.99
CA ASP A 228 18.20 -23.83 20.18
C ASP A 228 19.03 -23.44 18.94
N ARG A 229 20.13 -24.17 18.71
CA ARG A 229 21.06 -23.93 17.61
C ARG A 229 20.37 -23.86 16.24
N ARG A 230 19.30 -24.64 16.02
CA ARG A 230 18.56 -24.66 14.76
C ARG A 230 17.74 -23.39 14.57
N VAL A 231 17.16 -22.85 15.65
CA VAL A 231 16.47 -21.55 15.62
C VAL A 231 17.45 -20.43 15.30
N ASN A 232 18.62 -20.45 15.93
CA ASN A 232 19.71 -19.52 15.60
C ASN A 232 20.13 -19.61 14.12
N MET A 233 20.28 -20.82 13.59
CA MET A 233 20.58 -21.02 12.17
C MET A 233 19.48 -20.48 11.25
N LEU A 234 18.20 -20.64 11.61
CA LEU A 234 17.08 -20.08 10.84
C LEU A 234 17.14 -18.55 10.83
N LEU A 235 17.29 -17.90 11.99
CA LEU A 235 17.35 -16.44 12.09
C LEU A 235 18.55 -15.84 11.33
N SER A 236 19.71 -16.49 11.36
CA SER A 236 20.87 -16.11 10.54
C SER A 236 20.62 -16.36 9.04
N GLY A 237 19.82 -17.36 8.67
CA GLY A 237 19.37 -17.56 7.29
C GLY A 237 18.51 -16.40 6.81
N LEU A 238 17.58 -15.92 7.63
CA LEU A 238 16.72 -14.78 7.32
C LEU A 238 17.52 -13.49 7.09
N GLU A 239 18.60 -13.26 7.84
CA GLU A 239 19.52 -12.14 7.58
C GLU A 239 20.07 -12.16 6.15
N LYS A 240 20.47 -13.35 5.67
CA LYS A 240 20.99 -13.50 4.31
C LYS A 240 19.91 -13.26 3.26
N ILE A 241 18.67 -13.67 3.53
CA ILE A 241 17.52 -13.40 2.65
C ILE A 241 17.29 -11.89 2.54
N VAL A 242 17.25 -11.18 3.68
CA VAL A 242 17.07 -9.73 3.71
C VAL A 242 18.17 -9.01 2.93
N SER A 243 19.43 -9.41 3.13
CA SER A 243 20.55 -8.86 2.36
C SER A 243 20.41 -9.14 0.86
N ALA A 244 20.10 -10.37 0.47
CA ALA A 244 19.92 -10.73 -0.93
C ALA A 244 18.79 -9.92 -1.59
N VAL A 245 17.60 -9.87 -0.98
CA VAL A 245 16.45 -9.11 -1.51
C VAL A 245 16.76 -7.61 -1.60
N SER A 246 17.49 -7.05 -0.63
CA SER A 246 17.94 -5.65 -0.69
C SER A 246 18.91 -5.39 -1.86
N GLU A 247 19.78 -6.34 -2.17
CA GLU A 247 20.78 -6.23 -3.24
C GLU A 247 20.24 -6.56 -4.64
N MET A 248 19.08 -7.22 -4.75
CA MET A 248 18.49 -7.66 -6.02
C MET A 248 17.98 -6.55 -6.95
N ARG A 249 18.32 -5.28 -6.68
CA ARG A 249 17.97 -4.16 -7.56
C ARG A 249 18.72 -4.27 -8.90
N ASN A 250 17.96 -4.33 -9.99
CA ASN A 250 18.52 -4.09 -11.31
C ASN A 250 18.87 -2.59 -11.42
N LYS A 251 20.14 -2.25 -11.67
CA LYS A 251 20.57 -0.86 -11.85
C LYS A 251 20.02 -0.30 -13.18
N ASN A 252 18.76 0.10 -13.20
CA ASN A 252 18.15 0.86 -14.31
C ASN A 252 17.60 2.20 -13.81
N GLY A 253 18.43 2.98 -13.12
CA GLY A 253 18.12 4.38 -12.79
C GLY A 253 19.31 5.25 -13.12
N ASP A 254 19.21 5.97 -14.25
CA ASP A 254 20.07 7.08 -14.67
C ASP A 254 21.58 6.91 -14.53
N ALA A 255 22.23 6.34 -15.54
CA ALA A 255 23.58 6.75 -15.90
C ALA A 255 23.93 6.32 -17.33
N HIS A 256 24.11 7.30 -18.20
CA HIS A 256 25.15 7.20 -19.22
C HIS A 256 26.47 6.84 -18.53
N GLY A 257 26.93 5.59 -18.63
CA GLY A 257 28.26 5.24 -18.19
C GLY A 257 28.44 3.80 -17.73
N LEU A 258 29.17 3.06 -18.56
CA LEU A 258 30.05 1.94 -18.20
C LEU A 258 29.37 0.63 -17.80
N GLY A 259 29.45 -0.33 -18.72
CA GLY A 259 29.07 -1.71 -18.49
C GLY A 259 29.84 -2.34 -17.34
N SER A 260 29.11 -2.98 -16.43
CA SER A 260 29.51 -4.23 -15.76
C SER A 260 28.32 -4.76 -14.95
N SER A 261 27.88 -5.97 -15.33
CA SER A 261 26.81 -6.82 -14.77
C SER A 261 25.40 -6.23 -14.66
N ARG A 262 24.60 -6.37 -15.74
CA ARG A 262 23.15 -6.60 -15.59
C ARG A 262 22.99 -7.92 -14.82
N LEU A 263 22.37 -7.91 -13.65
CA LEU A 263 21.91 -9.16 -13.03
C LEU A 263 20.85 -9.73 -13.97
N ASN A 264 21.14 -10.86 -14.61
CA ASN A 264 20.14 -11.55 -15.42
C ASN A 264 19.18 -12.27 -14.47
N ILE A 265 18.17 -11.54 -13.98
CA ILE A 265 17.13 -12.10 -13.12
C ILE A 265 16.23 -12.95 -14.02
N ALA A 266 16.29 -14.25 -13.83
CA ALA A 266 15.37 -15.19 -14.45
C ALA A 266 14.07 -15.25 -13.65
N ASP A 267 13.00 -15.78 -14.26
CA ASP A 267 11.68 -15.90 -13.64
C ASP A 267 11.74 -16.62 -12.28
N TYR A 268 12.51 -17.71 -12.19
CA TYR A 268 12.64 -18.49 -10.96
C TYR A 268 13.47 -17.78 -9.88
N HIS A 269 14.40 -16.89 -10.27
CA HIS A 269 15.13 -16.04 -9.31
C HIS A 269 14.21 -14.97 -8.73
N ALA A 270 13.41 -14.31 -9.56
CA ALA A 270 12.41 -13.34 -9.11
C ALA A 270 11.37 -14.02 -8.20
N ARG A 271 10.89 -15.21 -8.59
CA ARG A 271 9.93 -16.01 -7.81
C ARG A 271 10.49 -16.42 -6.45
N LEU A 272 11.76 -16.83 -6.39
CA LEU A 272 12.42 -17.12 -5.13
C LEU A 272 12.48 -15.87 -4.22
N ALA A 273 12.82 -14.71 -4.77
CA ALA A 273 12.90 -13.47 -4.02
C ALA A 273 11.55 -13.03 -3.45
N VAL A 274 10.50 -13.06 -4.27
CA VAL A 274 9.13 -12.75 -3.86
C VAL A 274 8.69 -13.70 -2.74
N ASN A 275 8.79 -15.02 -2.96
CA ASN A 275 8.36 -16.00 -1.96
C ASN A 275 9.15 -15.90 -0.65
N ALA A 276 10.46 -15.65 -0.73
CA ALA A 276 11.30 -15.48 0.45
C ALA A 276 10.93 -14.21 1.24
N ALA A 277 10.66 -13.10 0.53
CA ALA A 277 10.20 -11.86 1.15
C ALA A 277 8.82 -12.03 1.81
N THR A 278 7.87 -12.68 1.13
CA THR A 278 6.53 -12.96 1.65
C THR A 278 6.57 -13.80 2.92
N ASN A 279 7.34 -14.89 2.94
CA ASN A 279 7.48 -15.73 4.13
C ASN A 279 8.16 -15.00 5.29
N MET A 280 9.15 -14.16 4.97
CA MET A 280 9.82 -13.33 5.97
C MET A 280 8.88 -12.29 6.58
N ALA A 281 8.07 -11.63 5.75
CA ALA A 281 7.06 -10.69 6.19
C ALA A 281 6.04 -11.35 7.14
N ASP A 282 5.44 -12.48 6.74
CA ASP A 282 4.47 -13.21 7.57
C ASP A 282 5.09 -13.70 8.89
N PHE A 283 6.34 -14.15 8.87
CA PHE A 283 7.06 -14.53 10.08
C PHE A 283 7.22 -13.35 11.04
N ILE A 284 7.57 -12.17 10.54
CA ILE A 284 7.82 -10.98 11.36
C ILE A 284 6.52 -10.44 11.97
N LEU A 285 5.42 -10.47 11.22
CA LEU A 285 4.10 -10.18 11.78
C LEU A 285 3.72 -11.18 12.88
N SER A 286 4.01 -12.46 12.67
CA SER A 286 3.75 -13.50 13.69
C SER A 286 4.58 -13.29 14.96
N VAL A 287 5.83 -12.82 14.83
CA VAL A 287 6.67 -12.43 15.98
C VAL A 287 6.07 -11.22 16.70
N ALA A 288 5.60 -10.22 15.95
CA ALA A 288 5.00 -9.02 16.52
C ALA A 288 3.70 -9.33 17.28
N ASP A 289 2.82 -10.12 16.67
CA ASP A 289 1.57 -10.59 17.27
C ASP A 289 1.83 -11.36 18.56
N HIS A 290 2.84 -12.23 18.60
CA HIS A 290 3.20 -12.95 19.82
C HIS A 290 3.72 -12.02 20.92
N ALA A 291 4.53 -11.02 20.56
CA ALA A 291 5.12 -10.09 21.53
C ALA A 291 4.15 -9.02 22.05
N ASN A 292 2.95 -8.91 21.45
CA ASN A 292 1.90 -7.97 21.83
C ASN A 292 0.71 -8.66 22.56
N ARG A 293 0.77 -9.99 22.74
CA ARG A 293 -0.13 -10.76 23.60
C ARG A 293 0.36 -10.79 25.04
#